data_AF-A0A2G7FPI0-F1
#
_entry.id   AF-A0A2G7FPI0-F1
#
_cell.length_a   1.000
_cell.length_b   1.000
_cell.length_c   1.000
_cell.angle_alpha   90.00
_cell.angle_beta   90.00
_cell.angle_gamma   90.00
#
_symmetry.space_group_name_H-M   'P 1'
#
loop_
_entity.id
_entity.type
_entity.pdbx_description
1 polymer ?
#
loop_
_entity_poly.entity_id
_entity_poly.type
_entity_poly.pdbx_seq_one_letter_code
_entity_poly.pdbx_strand_id
1 'polypeptide(L)'
;MPDTLPASPSSPQVSISPNAIPSQSPPVTTHYDLRSLELMHKFSTETYYSLSSDALDHRVWQTAMPRKALEFDFLLDGILSIASLHTAATKAPLEARSYIDTALEYQNRALTPFRHALNNISPANCDAIYAYSLITIASRIATPHLAIGDNEGPNMIENILHVFELLQGTTEISKMTRAWSSQSSFPTVGDYWAPAAKCLDSETEEAFSRLTAINNQKNSTLPEAHRITDEAIDLLRRCFCRYSTMKDPGSVVTWLAVVNRRFVDMLRGLEPLSLLILGHWGVLLGQLDGKIWWASNSGRALVTDILGVCGRGAVEYGDAWVWPKRELRL
;
A
#
# COMPACT_ATOMS: atom_id res chain seq x y z
N MET A 1 -14.44 102.84 17.06
CA MET A 1 -15.34 101.78 16.56
C MET A 1 -15.46 101.97 15.06
N PRO A 2 -15.09 100.97 14.25
CA PRO A 2 -15.73 99.65 14.27
C PRO A 2 -14.78 98.46 14.41
N ASP A 3 -15.38 97.35 14.85
CA ASP A 3 -14.78 96.03 15.07
C ASP A 3 -14.35 95.35 13.76
N THR A 4 -13.16 94.75 13.77
CA THR A 4 -12.69 93.82 12.72
C THR A 4 -12.38 92.48 13.36
N LEU A 5 -13.24 91.50 13.06
CA LEU A 5 -13.10 90.08 13.42
C LEU A 5 -11.92 89.44 12.65
N PRO A 6 -11.16 88.50 13.25
CA PRO A 6 -10.14 87.75 12.53
C PRO A 6 -10.75 86.60 11.71
N ALA A 7 -10.26 86.45 10.48
CA ALA A 7 -10.64 85.39 9.56
C ALA A 7 -10.05 84.02 9.97
N SER A 8 -10.89 82.98 9.93
CA SER A 8 -10.53 81.57 10.17
C SER A 8 -9.65 81.00 9.05
N PRO A 9 -8.76 80.03 9.34
CA PRO A 9 -7.91 79.40 8.32
C PRO A 9 -8.71 78.43 7.44
N SER A 10 -8.49 78.51 6.13
CA SER A 10 -9.12 77.66 5.12
C SER A 10 -8.52 76.26 5.11
N SER A 11 -9.36 75.23 5.27
CA SER A 11 -9.00 73.82 5.10
C SER A 11 -8.69 73.48 3.63
N PRO A 12 -7.80 72.51 3.35
CA PRO A 12 -7.46 72.13 1.99
C PRO A 12 -8.64 71.42 1.30
N GLN A 13 -9.09 71.96 0.17
CA GLN A 13 -10.07 71.31 -0.71
C GLN A 13 -9.43 70.12 -1.42
N VAL A 14 -9.85 68.91 -1.05
CA VAL A 14 -9.62 67.70 -1.83
C VAL A 14 -10.45 67.80 -3.11
N SER A 15 -9.79 67.93 -4.26
CA SER A 15 -10.44 67.82 -5.57
C SER A 15 -10.88 66.38 -5.80
N ILE A 16 -12.17 66.11 -5.61
CA ILE A 16 -12.78 64.82 -5.95
C ILE A 16 -13.12 64.83 -7.43
N SER A 17 -12.33 64.14 -8.25
CA SER A 17 -12.63 63.87 -9.65
C SER A 17 -13.88 62.98 -9.77
N PRO A 18 -14.94 63.38 -10.49
CA PRO A 18 -16.22 62.66 -10.49
C PRO A 18 -16.29 61.53 -11.54
N ASN A 19 -15.20 60.79 -11.77
CA ASN A 19 -15.21 59.60 -12.62
C ASN A 19 -14.09 58.62 -12.24
N ALA A 20 -14.24 57.99 -11.08
CA ALA A 20 -13.57 56.72 -10.80
C ALA A 20 -14.65 55.64 -10.82
N ILE A 21 -14.79 54.96 -11.95
CA ILE A 21 -15.52 53.70 -12.05
C ILE A 21 -14.89 52.76 -11.01
N PRO A 22 -15.65 52.13 -10.10
CA PRO A 22 -15.08 51.10 -9.24
C PRO A 22 -14.52 50.03 -10.16
N SER A 23 -13.20 49.86 -10.16
CA SER A 23 -12.54 48.72 -10.80
C SER A 23 -13.20 47.48 -10.22
N GLN A 24 -14.13 46.86 -10.96
CA GLN A 24 -14.68 45.58 -10.58
C GLN A 24 -13.49 44.62 -10.59
N SER A 25 -13.03 44.22 -9.41
CA SER A 25 -12.15 43.07 -9.26
C SER A 25 -12.75 41.95 -10.09
N PRO A 26 -11.99 41.27 -10.97
CA PRO A 26 -12.53 40.10 -11.65
C PRO A 26 -13.10 39.16 -10.59
N PRO A 27 -14.25 38.50 -10.83
CA PRO A 27 -14.74 37.50 -9.90
C PRO A 27 -13.62 36.50 -9.70
N VAL A 28 -13.18 36.32 -8.44
CA VAL A 28 -12.24 35.27 -8.06
C VAL A 28 -12.95 33.96 -8.33
N THR A 29 -12.84 33.49 -9.56
CA THR A 29 -13.45 32.24 -10.00
C THR A 29 -12.53 31.17 -9.45
N THR A 30 -12.83 30.72 -8.23
CA THR A 30 -12.05 29.68 -7.58
C THR A 30 -12.35 28.39 -8.35
N HIS A 31 -11.48 28.06 -9.31
CA HIS A 31 -11.53 26.78 -10.00
C HIS A 31 -11.08 25.70 -9.02
N TYR A 32 -12.05 25.04 -8.39
CA TYR A 32 -11.78 23.85 -7.61
C TYR A 32 -11.44 22.70 -8.54
N ASP A 33 -10.35 21.98 -8.24
CA ASP A 33 -10.11 20.70 -8.87
C ASP A 33 -11.10 19.66 -8.32
N LEU A 34 -12.21 19.48 -9.04
CA LEU A 34 -13.27 18.55 -8.67
C LEU A 34 -12.77 17.11 -8.59
N ARG A 35 -11.75 16.74 -9.37
CA ARG A 35 -11.17 15.38 -9.33
C ARG A 35 -10.48 15.16 -7.99
N SER A 36 -9.62 16.08 -7.56
CA SER A 36 -8.97 15.98 -6.25
C SER A 36 -9.99 15.90 -5.10
N LEU A 37 -11.07 16.68 -5.16
CA LEU A 37 -12.12 16.66 -4.13
C LEU A 37 -12.90 15.33 -4.11
N GLU A 38 -13.26 14.80 -5.29
CA GLU A 38 -13.87 13.47 -5.44
C GLU A 38 -12.99 12.38 -4.84
N LEU A 39 -11.69 12.39 -5.16
CA LEU A 39 -10.73 11.39 -4.71
C LEU A 39 -10.48 11.48 -3.20
N MET A 40 -10.37 12.69 -2.64
CA MET A 40 -10.27 12.87 -1.20
C MET A 40 -11.53 12.37 -0.47
N HIS A 41 -12.71 12.64 -1.03
CA HIS A 41 -13.96 12.08 -0.51
C HIS A 41 -13.93 10.56 -0.53
N LYS A 42 -13.61 9.95 -1.69
CA LYS A 42 -13.48 8.49 -1.85
C LYS A 42 -12.47 7.89 -0.86
N PHE A 43 -11.40 8.60 -0.55
CA PHE A 43 -10.43 8.15 0.43
C PHE A 43 -11.04 8.07 1.83
N SER A 44 -11.61 9.17 2.31
CA SER A 44 -12.14 9.30 3.67
C SER A 44 -13.43 8.51 3.94
N THR A 45 -14.16 8.10 2.89
CA THR A 45 -15.39 7.31 3.03
C THR A 45 -15.20 5.81 2.79
N GLU A 46 -14.31 5.43 1.87
CA GLU A 46 -14.21 4.03 1.42
C GLU A 46 -12.77 3.50 1.41
N THR A 47 -11.82 4.23 0.82
CA THR A 47 -10.47 3.67 0.55
C THR A 47 -9.67 3.42 1.83
N TYR A 48 -9.83 4.26 2.86
CA TYR A 48 -9.13 4.11 4.14
C TYR A 48 -9.34 2.72 4.79
N TYR A 49 -10.50 2.10 4.56
CA TYR A 49 -10.85 0.80 5.13
C TYR A 49 -9.89 -0.29 4.63
N SER A 50 -9.51 -0.22 3.35
CA SER A 50 -8.62 -1.19 2.72
C SER A 50 -7.14 -1.08 3.14
N LEU A 51 -6.77 0.02 3.81
CA LEU A 51 -5.41 0.27 4.31
C LEU A 51 -5.28 0.00 5.82
N SER A 52 -6.40 -0.18 6.51
CA SER A 52 -6.43 -0.37 7.95
C SER A 52 -6.34 -1.86 8.31
N SER A 53 -5.62 -2.19 9.39
CA SER A 53 -5.51 -3.58 9.87
C SER A 53 -6.39 -3.87 11.09
N ASP A 54 -6.79 -2.84 11.85
CA ASP A 54 -7.71 -2.95 12.99
C ASP A 54 -8.50 -1.63 13.18
N ALA A 55 -9.53 -1.64 14.01
CA ALA A 55 -10.37 -0.49 14.36
C ALA A 55 -9.56 0.69 14.93
N LEU A 56 -8.41 0.44 15.56
CA LEU A 56 -7.50 1.50 16.03
C LEU A 56 -6.84 2.25 14.86
N ASP A 57 -6.54 1.54 13.76
CA ASP A 57 -5.95 2.13 12.56
C ASP A 57 -6.98 2.90 11.72
N HIS A 58 -8.28 2.60 11.87
CA HIS A 58 -9.34 3.27 11.10
C HIS A 58 -9.26 4.79 11.27
N ARG A 59 -9.13 5.27 12.51
CA ARG A 59 -9.04 6.71 12.77
C ARG A 59 -7.77 7.33 12.19
N VAL A 60 -6.67 6.58 12.21
CA VAL A 60 -5.38 7.01 11.66
C VAL A 60 -5.54 7.25 10.16
N TRP A 61 -6.01 6.26 9.43
CA TRP A 61 -6.20 6.36 7.99
C TRP A 61 -7.34 7.29 7.59
N GLN A 62 -8.47 7.28 8.29
CA GLN A 62 -9.63 8.08 7.93
C GLN A 62 -9.44 9.57 8.22
N THR A 63 -8.71 9.91 9.29
CA THR A 63 -8.68 11.30 9.80
C THR A 63 -7.27 11.86 9.98
N ALA A 64 -6.35 11.12 10.61
CA ALA A 64 -5.02 11.65 10.93
C ALA A 64 -4.18 11.82 9.65
N MET A 65 -4.17 10.82 8.77
CA MET A 65 -3.39 10.85 7.53
C MET A 65 -3.89 11.92 6.54
N PRO A 66 -5.19 12.11 6.30
CA PRO A 66 -5.68 13.24 5.50
C PRO A 66 -5.31 14.60 6.07
N ARG A 67 -5.34 14.78 7.40
CA ARG A 67 -4.89 16.03 8.03
C ARG A 67 -3.40 16.25 7.82
N LYS A 68 -2.58 15.22 8.08
CA LYS A 68 -1.13 15.27 7.89
C LYS A 68 -0.78 15.49 6.41
N ALA A 69 -1.57 14.98 5.47
CA ALA A 69 -1.39 15.20 4.04
C ALA A 69 -1.48 16.67 3.61
N LEU A 70 -2.18 17.52 4.39
CA LEU A 70 -2.19 18.97 4.15
C LEU A 70 -0.83 19.64 4.43
N GLU A 71 0.08 18.95 5.13
CA GLU A 71 1.43 19.41 5.46
C GLU A 71 2.50 18.78 4.55
N PHE A 72 2.19 17.69 3.85
CA PHE A 72 3.15 16.88 3.09
C PHE A 72 2.61 16.49 1.72
N ASP A 73 3.05 17.18 0.66
CA ASP A 73 2.57 16.99 -0.72
C ASP A 73 2.65 15.54 -1.20
N PHE A 74 3.74 14.81 -0.90
CA PHE A 74 3.87 13.41 -1.32
C PHE A 74 2.79 12.52 -0.70
N LEU A 75 2.39 12.79 0.55
CA LEU A 75 1.34 12.02 1.21
C LEU A 75 -0.03 12.36 0.61
N LEU A 76 -0.29 13.63 0.32
CA LEU A 76 -1.51 14.06 -0.37
C LEU A 76 -1.65 13.36 -1.72
N ASP A 77 -0.59 13.40 -2.53
CA ASP A 77 -0.54 12.73 -3.82
C ASP A 77 -0.70 11.21 -3.68
N GLY A 78 -0.09 10.60 -2.66
CA GLY A 78 -0.30 9.17 -2.36
C GLY A 78 -1.77 8.84 -2.07
N ILE A 79 -2.42 9.64 -1.22
CA ILE A 79 -3.83 9.49 -0.85
C ILE A 79 -4.75 9.62 -2.07
N LEU A 80 -4.52 10.64 -2.91
CA LEU A 80 -5.30 10.85 -4.12
C LEU A 80 -5.07 9.74 -5.15
N SER A 81 -3.82 9.29 -5.29
CA SER A 81 -3.46 8.18 -6.18
C SER A 81 -4.17 6.88 -5.82
N ILE A 82 -4.09 6.44 -4.56
CA ILE A 82 -4.72 5.17 -4.15
C ILE A 82 -6.24 5.23 -4.21
N ALA A 83 -6.84 6.38 -3.90
CA ALA A 83 -8.27 6.59 -4.09
C ALA A 83 -8.68 6.54 -5.57
N SER A 84 -7.81 7.04 -6.46
CA SER A 84 -8.02 6.97 -7.90
C SER A 84 -7.94 5.54 -8.40
N LEU A 85 -6.95 4.76 -7.95
CA LEU A 85 -6.86 3.32 -8.27
C LEU A 85 -8.07 2.53 -7.72
N HIS A 86 -8.50 2.81 -6.50
CA HIS A 86 -9.69 2.19 -5.93
C HIS A 86 -10.94 2.54 -6.75
N THR A 87 -11.06 3.79 -7.19
CA THR A 87 -12.16 4.19 -8.10
C THR A 87 -12.08 3.42 -9.41
N ALA A 88 -10.90 3.34 -10.04
CA ALA A 88 -10.70 2.58 -11.27
C ALA A 88 -11.14 1.11 -11.13
N ALA A 89 -10.81 0.46 -10.01
CA ALA A 89 -11.16 -0.92 -9.71
C ALA A 89 -12.68 -1.19 -9.63
N THR A 90 -13.49 -0.14 -9.46
CA THR A 90 -14.96 -0.23 -9.38
C THR A 90 -15.68 0.18 -10.66
N LYS A 91 -14.94 0.54 -11.71
CA LYS A 91 -15.47 1.11 -12.96
C LYS A 91 -15.31 0.17 -14.14
N ALA A 92 -16.11 0.41 -15.19
CA ALA A 92 -15.93 -0.26 -16.47
C ALA A 92 -14.58 0.11 -17.10
N PRO A 93 -13.95 -0.76 -17.93
CA PRO A 93 -12.57 -0.57 -18.40
C PRO A 93 -12.27 0.79 -19.06
N LEU A 94 -13.21 1.33 -19.85
CA LEU A 94 -13.03 2.63 -20.52
C LEU A 94 -12.99 3.81 -19.53
N GLU A 95 -13.82 3.77 -18.49
CA GLU A 95 -13.84 4.80 -17.43
C GLU A 95 -12.65 4.63 -16.48
N ALA A 96 -12.28 3.39 -16.18
CA ALA A 96 -11.15 3.05 -15.31
C ALA A 96 -9.84 3.66 -15.82
N ARG A 97 -9.64 3.72 -17.14
CA ARG A 97 -8.42 4.27 -17.75
C ARG A 97 -8.09 5.69 -17.30
N SER A 98 -9.08 6.59 -17.29
CA SER A 98 -8.88 7.98 -16.84
C SER A 98 -8.41 8.06 -15.39
N TYR A 99 -8.93 7.19 -14.51
CA TYR A 99 -8.51 7.12 -13.10
C TYR A 99 -7.14 6.46 -12.92
N ILE A 100 -6.78 5.49 -13.76
CA ILE A 100 -5.44 4.91 -13.76
C ILE A 100 -4.40 5.95 -14.18
N ASP A 101 -4.66 6.70 -15.24
CA ASP A 101 -3.77 7.76 -15.71
C ASP A 101 -3.63 8.86 -14.62
N THR A 102 -4.75 9.26 -14.00
CA THR A 102 -4.77 10.19 -12.85
C THR A 102 -3.92 9.66 -11.67
N ALA A 103 -4.04 8.37 -11.35
CA ALA A 103 -3.26 7.77 -10.27
C ALA A 103 -1.75 7.78 -10.54
N LEU A 104 -1.37 7.54 -11.80
CA LEU A 104 0.03 7.56 -12.25
C LEU A 104 0.61 8.97 -12.19
N GLU A 105 -0.16 10.00 -12.56
CA GLU A 105 0.24 11.40 -12.42
C GLU A 105 0.58 11.76 -10.96
N TYR A 106 -0.30 11.41 -10.03
CA TYR A 106 -0.05 11.63 -8.60
C TYR A 106 1.16 10.84 -8.09
N GLN A 107 1.32 9.57 -8.49
CA GLN A 107 2.50 8.77 -8.13
C GLN A 107 3.79 9.45 -8.60
N ASN A 108 3.84 9.87 -9.86
CA ASN A 108 5.01 10.54 -10.42
C ASN A 108 5.34 11.85 -9.70
N ARG A 109 4.31 12.65 -9.34
CA ARG A 109 4.49 13.90 -8.60
C ARG A 109 5.03 13.67 -7.19
N ALA A 110 4.59 12.62 -6.52
CA ALA A 110 5.01 12.27 -5.17
C ALA A 110 6.46 11.77 -5.05
N LEU A 111 7.06 11.25 -6.14
CA LEU A 111 8.38 10.59 -6.10
C LEU A 111 9.49 11.50 -5.56
N THR A 112 9.62 12.71 -6.11
CA THR A 112 10.71 13.61 -5.75
C THR A 112 10.58 14.13 -4.31
N PRO A 113 9.41 14.65 -3.85
CA PRO A 113 9.26 15.07 -2.47
C PRO A 113 9.37 13.91 -1.47
N PHE A 114 8.88 12.71 -1.82
CA PHE A 114 9.05 11.52 -0.97
C PHE A 114 10.53 11.13 -0.80
N ARG A 115 11.31 11.10 -1.89
CA ARG A 115 12.76 10.85 -1.83
C ARG A 115 13.49 11.89 -0.98
N HIS A 116 13.10 13.16 -1.07
CA HIS A 116 13.67 14.20 -0.21
C HIS A 116 13.34 13.96 1.27
N ALA A 117 12.09 13.59 1.58
CA ALA A 117 11.66 13.26 2.94
C ALA A 117 12.41 12.03 3.51
N LEU A 118 12.64 10.99 2.70
CA LEU A 118 13.43 9.81 3.10
C LEU A 118 14.88 10.12 3.45
N ASN A 119 15.48 11.16 2.84
CA ASN A 119 16.83 11.60 3.19
C ASN A 119 16.85 12.49 4.46
N ASN A 120 15.69 12.91 4.95
CA ASN A 120 15.53 13.84 6.07
C ASN A 120 14.44 13.35 7.03
N ILE A 121 14.55 12.09 7.49
CA ILE A 121 13.58 11.47 8.40
C ILE A 121 13.62 12.18 9.75
N SER A 122 12.46 12.56 10.26
CA SER A 122 12.27 13.24 11.54
C SER A 122 10.99 12.75 12.22
N PRO A 123 10.82 13.00 13.54
CA PRO A 123 9.56 12.68 14.23
C PRO A 123 8.32 13.33 13.61
N ALA A 124 8.46 14.47 12.92
CA ALA A 124 7.32 15.17 12.33
C ALA A 124 6.80 14.51 11.04
N ASN A 125 7.70 13.96 10.22
CA ASN A 125 7.38 13.41 8.90
C ASN A 125 7.35 11.88 8.84
N CYS A 126 7.80 11.18 9.88
CA CYS A 126 7.91 9.71 9.89
C CYS A 126 6.59 9.00 9.61
N ASP A 127 5.49 9.48 10.20
CA ASP A 127 4.15 8.93 9.98
C ASP A 127 3.71 9.12 8.52
N ALA A 128 4.02 10.28 7.92
CA ALA A 128 3.68 10.54 6.52
C ALA A 128 4.49 9.64 5.58
N ILE A 129 5.79 9.49 5.84
CA ILE A 129 6.68 8.60 5.09
C ILE A 129 6.18 7.15 5.19
N TYR A 130 5.84 6.70 6.39
CA TYR A 130 5.34 5.35 6.64
C TYR A 130 3.99 5.11 5.93
N ALA A 131 3.03 6.02 6.08
CA ALA A 131 1.73 5.94 5.42
C ALA A 131 1.85 5.92 3.89
N TYR A 132 2.66 6.80 3.31
CA TYR A 132 2.92 6.81 1.87
C TYR A 132 3.57 5.50 1.39
N SER A 133 4.46 4.90 2.19
CA SER A 133 5.07 3.61 1.86
C SER A 133 4.02 2.48 1.78
N LEU A 134 3.10 2.41 2.75
CA LEU A 134 2.00 1.45 2.76
C LEU A 134 1.03 1.66 1.57
N ILE A 135 0.72 2.92 1.27
CA ILE A 135 -0.06 3.30 0.07
C ILE A 135 0.61 2.80 -1.21
N THR A 136 1.93 2.97 -1.33
CA THR A 136 2.72 2.56 -2.50
C THR A 136 2.70 1.03 -2.65
N ILE A 137 2.82 0.30 -1.53
CA ILE A 137 2.71 -1.17 -1.52
C ILE A 137 1.34 -1.63 -2.01
N ALA A 138 0.25 -1.08 -1.46
CA ALA A 138 -1.10 -1.43 -1.88
C ALA A 138 -1.35 -1.10 -3.36
N SER A 139 -0.89 0.07 -3.82
CA SER A 139 -0.96 0.47 -5.24
C SER A 139 -0.23 -0.53 -6.15
N ARG A 140 0.96 -0.98 -5.74
CA ARG A 140 1.78 -1.92 -6.52
C ARG A 140 1.14 -3.30 -6.63
N ILE A 141 0.48 -3.78 -5.58
CA ILE A 141 -0.28 -5.04 -5.61
C ILE A 141 -1.50 -4.93 -6.55
N ALA A 142 -2.17 -3.78 -6.56
CA ALA A 142 -3.35 -3.55 -7.42
C ALA A 142 -3.03 -3.40 -8.91
N THR A 143 -1.89 -2.77 -9.24
CA THR A 143 -1.56 -2.29 -10.60
C THR A 143 -1.65 -3.35 -11.71
N PRO A 144 -1.12 -4.59 -11.54
CA PRO A 144 -1.20 -5.63 -12.57
C PRO A 144 -2.61 -5.92 -13.09
N HIS A 145 -3.62 -5.80 -12.23
CA HIS A 145 -5.02 -6.06 -12.61
C HIS A 145 -5.68 -4.88 -13.29
N LEU A 146 -5.09 -3.69 -13.14
CA LEU A 146 -5.58 -2.44 -13.71
C LEU A 146 -4.90 -2.10 -15.05
N ALA A 147 -3.79 -2.77 -15.38
CA ALA A 147 -3.11 -2.61 -16.67
C ALA A 147 -3.98 -3.19 -17.80
N ILE A 148 -4.69 -2.32 -18.51
CA ILE A 148 -5.48 -2.66 -19.70
C ILE A 148 -4.54 -2.61 -20.92
N GLY A 149 -4.25 -3.76 -21.53
CA GLY A 149 -3.76 -3.82 -22.92
C GLY A 149 -2.35 -4.38 -23.17
N ASP A 150 -1.62 -4.85 -22.16
CA ASP A 150 -0.34 -5.53 -22.41
C ASP A 150 -0.58 -7.01 -22.78
N ASN A 151 -0.15 -7.37 -23.99
CA ASN A 151 -0.29 -8.71 -24.58
C ASN A 151 0.60 -9.77 -23.90
N GLU A 152 1.48 -9.33 -23.00
CA GLU A 152 2.20 -10.18 -22.06
C GLU A 152 1.43 -10.11 -20.74
N GLY A 153 0.92 -11.25 -20.27
CA GLY A 153 0.28 -11.31 -18.95
C GLY A 153 1.19 -10.70 -17.88
N PRO A 154 0.64 -10.09 -16.83
CA PRO A 154 1.45 -9.41 -15.82
C PRO A 154 2.46 -10.39 -15.19
N ASN A 155 3.75 -10.04 -15.23
CA ASN A 155 4.80 -10.74 -14.49
C ASN A 155 4.59 -10.51 -12.99
N MET A 156 3.73 -11.33 -12.40
CA MET A 156 3.26 -11.21 -11.04
C MET A 156 4.36 -11.60 -10.05
N ILE A 157 5.23 -12.56 -10.42
CA ILE A 157 6.42 -12.90 -9.63
C ILE A 157 7.30 -11.66 -9.47
N GLU A 158 7.68 -11.01 -10.57
CA GLU A 158 8.49 -9.80 -10.52
C GLU A 158 7.79 -8.68 -9.75
N ASN A 159 6.48 -8.52 -9.90
CA ASN A 159 5.73 -7.53 -9.15
C ASN A 159 5.82 -7.78 -7.63
N ILE A 160 5.65 -9.02 -7.18
CA ILE A 160 5.75 -9.37 -5.76
C ILE A 160 7.19 -9.22 -5.23
N LEU A 161 8.20 -9.49 -6.04
CA LEU A 161 9.60 -9.22 -5.68
C LEU A 161 9.85 -7.72 -5.43
N HIS A 162 9.25 -6.83 -6.24
CA HIS A 162 9.30 -5.40 -5.97
C HIS A 162 8.54 -5.01 -4.70
N VAL A 163 7.38 -5.63 -4.44
CA VAL A 163 6.62 -5.40 -3.19
C VAL A 163 7.44 -5.84 -1.98
N PHE A 164 8.16 -6.95 -2.05
CA PHE A 164 9.12 -7.36 -1.03
C PHE A 164 10.16 -6.27 -0.76
N GLU A 165 10.82 -5.73 -1.80
CA GLU A 165 11.84 -4.68 -1.63
C GLU A 165 11.28 -3.41 -0.97
N LEU A 166 10.06 -3.01 -1.35
CA LEU A 166 9.37 -1.88 -0.72
C LEU A 166 9.05 -2.16 0.76
N LEU A 167 8.58 -3.37 1.09
CA LEU A 167 8.27 -3.77 2.46
C LEU A 167 9.52 -3.85 3.35
N GLN A 168 10.66 -4.25 2.81
CA GLN A 168 11.93 -4.25 3.53
C GLN A 168 12.31 -2.83 3.97
N GLY A 169 12.22 -1.84 3.06
CA GLY A 169 12.43 -0.43 3.42
C GLY A 169 11.40 0.09 4.42
N THR A 170 10.14 -0.29 4.24
CA THR A 170 9.03 0.10 5.12
C THR A 170 9.18 -0.45 6.55
N THR A 171 9.80 -1.62 6.70
CA THR A 171 10.06 -2.23 8.02
C THR A 171 11.10 -1.43 8.80
N GLU A 172 12.12 -0.89 8.14
CA GLU A 172 13.10 0.00 8.79
C GLU A 172 12.46 1.34 9.19
N ILE A 173 11.60 1.92 8.32
CA ILE A 173 10.82 3.11 8.63
C ILE A 173 9.90 2.86 9.85
N SER A 174 9.22 1.71 9.89
CA SER A 174 8.37 1.30 11.01
C SER A 174 9.14 1.23 12.34
N LYS A 175 10.38 0.72 12.34
CA LYS A 175 11.23 0.71 13.55
C LYS A 175 11.55 2.14 14.02
N MET A 176 11.84 3.05 13.09
CA MET A 176 12.08 4.47 13.41
C MET A 176 10.84 5.15 13.98
N THR A 177 9.67 4.97 13.35
CA THR A 177 8.40 5.51 13.84
C THR A 177 8.07 5.00 15.25
N ARG A 178 8.33 3.71 15.53
CA ARG A 178 8.19 3.14 16.88
C ARG A 178 9.20 3.71 17.89
N ALA A 179 10.42 4.06 17.49
CA ALA A 179 11.36 4.73 18.39
C ALA A 179 10.83 6.09 18.87
N TRP A 180 9.92 6.72 18.11
CA TRP A 180 9.24 7.98 18.45
C TRP A 180 7.81 7.78 18.97
N SER A 181 7.53 6.63 19.60
CA SER A 181 6.18 6.21 20.04
C SER A 181 5.34 7.27 20.78
N SER A 182 5.95 8.22 21.49
CA SER A 182 5.22 9.32 22.13
C SER A 182 4.56 10.32 21.17
N GLN A 183 4.94 10.31 19.89
CA GLN A 183 4.50 11.26 18.84
C GLN A 183 3.85 10.56 17.64
N SER A 184 3.91 9.23 17.57
CA SER A 184 3.36 8.43 16.46
C SER A 184 1.83 8.42 16.49
N SER A 185 1.23 8.66 15.32
CA SER A 185 -0.21 8.50 15.10
C SER A 185 -0.60 7.03 14.95
N PHE A 186 0.34 6.16 14.53
CA PHE A 186 0.12 4.73 14.40
C PHE A 186 0.19 4.05 15.77
N PRO A 187 -0.76 3.16 16.09
CA PRO A 187 -0.74 2.43 17.34
C PRO A 187 0.52 1.57 17.44
N THR A 188 1.04 1.43 18.66
CA THR A 188 2.06 0.42 18.91
C THR A 188 1.41 -0.95 18.74
N VAL A 189 1.75 -1.64 17.66
CA VAL A 189 1.39 -3.05 17.50
C VAL A 189 1.95 -3.80 18.70
N GLY A 190 1.09 -4.51 19.43
CA GLY A 190 1.51 -5.39 20.52
C GLY A 190 2.44 -6.50 20.03
N ASP A 191 2.63 -7.55 20.82
CA ASP A 191 3.42 -8.69 20.33
C ASP A 191 2.72 -9.35 19.13
N TYR A 192 3.13 -8.93 17.92
CA TYR A 192 2.55 -9.35 16.64
C TYR A 192 2.65 -10.87 16.47
N TRP A 193 3.69 -11.45 17.05
CA TRP A 193 4.01 -12.88 17.03
C TRP A 193 3.53 -13.62 18.28
N ALA A 194 2.71 -12.98 19.11
CA ALA A 194 2.04 -13.68 20.20
C ALA A 194 1.29 -14.91 19.66
N PRO A 195 1.26 -16.04 20.40
CA PRO A 195 0.62 -17.26 19.94
C PRO A 195 -0.83 -17.01 19.51
N ALA A 196 -1.14 -17.27 18.25
CA ALA A 196 -2.51 -17.17 17.76
C ALA A 196 -3.37 -18.24 18.44
N ALA A 197 -4.54 -17.85 18.97
CA ALA A 197 -5.41 -18.74 19.73
C ALA A 197 -6.11 -19.82 18.87
N LYS A 198 -6.11 -19.69 17.54
CA LYS A 198 -6.70 -20.67 16.61
C LYS A 198 -5.64 -21.40 15.79
N CYS A 199 -5.75 -22.73 15.78
CA CYS A 199 -5.02 -23.63 14.89
C CYS A 199 -5.58 -23.52 13.46
N LEU A 200 -4.73 -23.75 12.46
CA LEU A 200 -5.17 -23.89 11.07
C LEU A 200 -6.07 -25.13 10.94
N ASP A 201 -6.91 -25.16 9.92
CA ASP A 201 -7.65 -26.37 9.59
C ASP A 201 -6.68 -27.50 9.19
N SER A 202 -7.17 -28.75 9.28
CA SER A 202 -6.35 -29.93 9.04
C SER A 202 -5.70 -29.95 7.65
N GLU A 203 -6.39 -29.43 6.64
CA GLU A 203 -5.89 -29.47 5.25
C GLU A 203 -4.76 -28.46 5.05
N THR A 204 -4.89 -27.27 5.62
CA THR A 204 -3.85 -26.25 5.62
C THR A 204 -2.61 -26.74 6.41
N GLU A 205 -2.78 -27.35 7.59
CA GLU A 205 -1.64 -27.92 8.34
C GLU A 205 -0.94 -29.04 7.57
N GLU A 206 -1.69 -29.88 6.85
CA GLU A 206 -1.11 -30.93 6.01
C GLU A 206 -0.30 -30.34 4.85
N ALA A 207 -0.76 -29.23 4.25
CA ALA A 207 -0.01 -28.52 3.21
C ALA A 207 1.35 -28.00 3.73
N PHE A 208 1.37 -27.40 4.92
CA PHE A 208 2.62 -26.99 5.56
C PHE A 208 3.52 -28.18 5.93
N SER A 209 2.93 -29.26 6.44
CA SER A 209 3.68 -30.50 6.75
C SER A 209 4.36 -31.08 5.50
N ARG A 210 3.69 -31.03 4.35
CA ARG A 210 4.27 -31.42 3.05
C ARG A 210 5.43 -30.50 2.64
N LEU A 211 5.30 -29.18 2.79
CA LEU A 211 6.40 -28.25 2.51
C LEU A 211 7.64 -28.56 3.35
N THR A 212 7.46 -28.79 4.65
CA THR A 212 8.56 -29.15 5.56
C THR A 212 9.21 -30.48 5.15
N ALA A 213 8.41 -31.49 4.78
CA ALA A 213 8.94 -32.77 4.31
C ALA A 213 9.77 -32.62 3.03
N ILE A 214 9.31 -31.82 2.05
CA ILE A 214 10.04 -31.54 0.82
C ILE A 214 11.36 -30.80 1.13
N ASN A 215 11.33 -29.81 2.02
CA ASN A 215 12.55 -29.10 2.44
C ASN A 215 13.56 -30.05 3.09
N ASN A 216 13.11 -30.91 4.02
CA ASN A 216 13.95 -31.90 4.69
C ASN A 216 14.61 -32.87 3.70
N GLN A 217 13.91 -33.28 2.66
CA GLN A 217 14.46 -34.16 1.63
C GLN A 217 15.45 -33.43 0.72
N LYS A 218 14.99 -32.33 0.11
CA LYS A 218 15.75 -31.56 -0.90
C LYS A 218 17.03 -30.97 -0.34
N ASN A 219 16.95 -30.35 0.84
CA ASN A 219 18.05 -29.62 1.45
C ASN A 219 18.76 -30.42 2.57
N SER A 220 18.58 -31.74 2.61
CA SER A 220 19.19 -32.65 3.60
C SER A 220 20.71 -32.51 3.76
N THR A 221 21.40 -32.10 2.68
CA THR A 221 22.86 -31.92 2.64
C THR A 221 23.29 -30.45 2.58
N LEU A 222 22.34 -29.52 2.62
CA LEU A 222 22.56 -28.07 2.49
C LEU A 222 22.00 -27.35 3.73
N PRO A 223 22.71 -27.35 4.88
CA PRO A 223 22.17 -26.86 6.15
C PRO A 223 21.70 -25.39 6.12
N GLU A 224 22.39 -24.55 5.35
CA GLU A 224 22.03 -23.14 5.23
C GLU A 224 20.74 -22.93 4.43
N ALA A 225 20.61 -23.59 3.27
CA ALA A 225 19.40 -23.53 2.44
C ALA A 225 18.21 -24.16 3.18
N HIS A 226 18.44 -25.27 3.88
CA HIS A 226 17.44 -25.93 4.73
C HIS A 226 16.89 -24.97 5.78
N ARG A 227 17.77 -24.32 6.56
CA ARG A 227 17.37 -23.36 7.60
C ARG A 227 16.63 -22.15 7.05
N ILE A 228 17.10 -21.56 5.95
CA ILE A 228 16.47 -20.40 5.31
C ILE A 228 15.06 -20.74 4.81
N THR A 229 14.91 -21.91 4.21
CA THR A 229 13.62 -22.39 3.68
C THR A 229 12.66 -22.74 4.82
N ASP A 230 13.17 -23.39 5.87
CA ASP A 230 12.39 -23.75 7.07
C ASP A 230 11.86 -22.51 7.80
N GLU A 231 12.70 -21.49 7.96
CA GLU A 231 12.30 -20.19 8.50
C GLU A 231 11.18 -19.54 7.66
N ALA A 232 11.29 -19.57 6.32
CA ALA A 232 10.28 -19.01 5.44
C ALA A 232 8.93 -19.75 5.55
N ILE A 233 8.96 -21.08 5.70
CA ILE A 233 7.78 -21.93 5.92
C ILE A 233 7.12 -21.60 7.26
N ASP A 234 7.88 -21.55 8.35
CA ASP A 234 7.34 -21.26 9.69
C ASP A 234 6.74 -19.85 9.77
N LEU A 235 7.43 -18.83 9.23
CA LEU A 235 6.89 -17.47 9.16
C LEU A 235 5.59 -17.41 8.36
N LEU A 236 5.50 -18.14 7.24
CA LEU A 236 4.28 -18.19 6.43
C LEU A 236 3.13 -18.85 7.22
N ARG A 237 3.41 -19.97 7.88
CA ARG A 237 2.43 -20.67 8.73
C ARG A 237 1.89 -19.75 9.83
N ARG A 238 2.76 -19.00 10.51
CA ARG A 238 2.35 -18.01 11.52
C ARG A 238 1.45 -16.91 10.94
N CYS A 239 1.74 -16.45 9.71
CA CYS A 239 0.90 -15.46 9.03
C CYS A 239 -0.50 -16.03 8.72
N PHE A 240 -0.61 -17.29 8.31
CA PHE A 240 -1.90 -17.98 8.17
C PHE A 240 -2.64 -18.07 9.52
N CYS A 241 -1.95 -18.44 10.61
CA CYS A 241 -2.57 -18.56 11.93
C CYS A 241 -3.10 -17.20 12.41
N ARG A 242 -2.32 -16.14 12.18
CA ARG A 242 -2.72 -14.78 12.53
C ARG A 242 -3.91 -14.31 11.71
N TYR A 243 -3.88 -14.50 10.40
CA TYR A 243 -5.01 -14.14 9.52
C TYR A 243 -6.29 -14.91 9.88
N SER A 244 -6.19 -16.17 10.32
CA SER A 244 -7.35 -16.94 10.77
C SER A 244 -8.09 -16.31 11.95
N THR A 245 -7.36 -15.54 12.78
CA THR A 245 -7.86 -14.85 13.97
C THR A 245 -8.26 -13.42 13.67
N MET A 246 -7.37 -12.65 13.04
CA MET A 246 -7.49 -11.20 12.88
C MET A 246 -8.28 -10.78 11.63
N LYS A 247 -8.22 -11.59 10.56
CA LYS A 247 -8.85 -11.32 9.25
C LYS A 247 -8.43 -9.99 8.60
N ASP A 248 -7.22 -9.51 8.92
CA ASP A 248 -6.67 -8.26 8.43
C ASP A 248 -5.68 -8.43 7.27
N PRO A 249 -5.52 -7.44 6.39
CA PRO A 249 -4.53 -7.48 5.31
C PRO A 249 -3.07 -7.48 5.81
N GLY A 250 -2.80 -6.88 6.97
CA GLY A 250 -1.47 -6.84 7.59
C GLY A 250 -0.90 -8.25 7.82
N SER A 251 -1.74 -9.19 8.26
CA SER A 251 -1.40 -10.61 8.42
C SER A 251 -0.89 -11.27 7.13
N VAL A 252 -1.35 -10.81 5.96
CA VAL A 252 -0.94 -11.36 4.66
C VAL A 252 0.36 -10.75 4.18
N VAL A 253 0.47 -9.42 4.21
CA VAL A 253 1.65 -8.71 3.67
C VAL A 253 2.87 -8.83 4.58
N THR A 254 2.69 -9.13 5.87
CA THR A 254 3.82 -9.24 6.81
C THR A 254 4.81 -10.31 6.44
N TRP A 255 4.37 -11.43 5.84
CA TRP A 255 5.31 -12.47 5.42
C TRP A 255 6.41 -11.93 4.49
N LEU A 256 6.02 -11.10 3.51
CA LEU A 256 6.97 -10.42 2.61
C LEU A 256 7.85 -9.40 3.36
N ALA A 257 7.36 -8.80 4.44
CA ALA A 257 8.15 -7.87 5.25
C ALA A 257 9.25 -8.55 6.07
N VAL A 258 9.05 -9.81 6.49
CA VAL A 258 9.95 -10.49 7.43
C VAL A 258 10.76 -11.64 6.84
N VAL A 259 10.39 -12.13 5.65
CA VAL A 259 11.12 -13.23 5.01
C VAL A 259 12.57 -12.85 4.69
N ASN A 260 13.48 -13.81 4.84
CA ASN A 260 14.91 -13.60 4.68
C ASN A 260 15.27 -13.18 3.24
N ARG A 261 16.16 -12.18 3.08
CA ARG A 261 16.62 -11.73 1.75
C ARG A 261 17.22 -12.86 0.91
N ARG A 262 17.92 -13.82 1.52
CA ARG A 262 18.50 -14.97 0.83
C ARG A 262 17.44 -15.92 0.28
N PHE A 263 16.30 -16.05 0.97
CA PHE A 263 15.15 -16.79 0.45
C PHE A 263 14.59 -16.08 -0.80
N VAL A 264 14.55 -14.75 -0.80
CA VAL A 264 14.13 -13.98 -1.97
C VAL A 264 15.12 -14.11 -3.13
N ASP A 265 16.41 -14.27 -2.87
CA ASP A 265 17.38 -14.59 -3.92
C ASP A 265 17.10 -15.97 -4.55
N MET A 266 16.63 -16.95 -3.76
CA MET A 266 16.16 -18.24 -4.29
C MET A 266 14.90 -18.08 -5.15
N LEU A 267 13.96 -17.20 -4.76
CA LEU A 267 12.79 -16.84 -5.59
C LEU A 267 13.20 -16.17 -6.92
N ARG A 268 14.14 -15.23 -6.89
CA ARG A 268 14.69 -14.59 -8.10
C ARG A 268 15.37 -15.61 -9.02
N GLY A 269 16.03 -16.61 -8.42
CA GLY A 269 16.58 -17.76 -9.11
C GLY A 269 15.56 -18.77 -9.62
N LEU A 270 14.25 -18.50 -9.43
CA LEU A 270 13.14 -19.39 -9.81
C LEU A 270 13.28 -20.80 -9.24
N GLU A 271 13.80 -20.89 -8.02
CA GLU A 271 14.00 -22.16 -7.34
C GLU A 271 12.64 -22.82 -7.04
N PRO A 272 12.39 -24.08 -7.49
CA PRO A 272 11.05 -24.68 -7.47
C PRO A 272 10.37 -24.76 -6.09
N LEU A 273 11.09 -25.04 -5.01
CA LEU A 273 10.52 -25.11 -3.66
C LEU A 273 10.16 -23.72 -3.14
N SER A 274 11.02 -22.74 -3.38
CA SER A 274 10.76 -21.34 -3.04
C SER A 274 9.52 -20.83 -3.78
N LEU A 275 9.39 -21.13 -5.08
CA LEU A 275 8.19 -20.80 -5.85
C LEU A 275 6.94 -21.52 -5.34
N LEU A 276 7.05 -22.77 -4.90
CA LEU A 276 5.95 -23.49 -4.25
C LEU A 276 5.52 -22.83 -2.94
N ILE A 277 6.47 -22.38 -2.11
CA ILE A 277 6.19 -21.63 -0.87
C ILE A 277 5.54 -20.28 -1.21
N LEU A 278 6.01 -19.56 -2.24
CA LEU A 278 5.36 -18.35 -2.73
C LEU A 278 3.94 -18.63 -3.24
N GLY A 279 3.71 -19.81 -3.84
CA GLY A 279 2.38 -20.27 -4.21
C GLY A 279 1.44 -20.46 -3.02
N HIS A 280 1.94 -20.97 -1.90
CA HIS A 280 1.18 -21.02 -0.64
C HIS A 280 0.87 -19.62 -0.10
N TRP A 281 1.81 -18.68 -0.21
CA TRP A 281 1.52 -17.27 0.09
C TRP A 281 0.46 -16.69 -0.86
N GLY A 282 0.45 -17.09 -2.14
CA GLY A 282 -0.60 -16.77 -3.10
C GLY A 282 -1.99 -17.22 -2.64
N VAL A 283 -2.11 -18.37 -1.97
CA VAL A 283 -3.37 -18.80 -1.33
C VAL A 283 -3.78 -17.84 -0.22
N LEU A 284 -2.84 -17.43 0.64
CA LEU A 284 -3.12 -16.45 1.69
C LEU A 284 -3.56 -15.11 1.11
N LEU A 285 -2.92 -14.64 0.05
CA LEU A 285 -3.30 -13.44 -0.68
C LEU A 285 -4.70 -13.56 -1.30
N GLY A 286 -5.04 -14.74 -1.84
CA GLY A 286 -6.37 -15.04 -2.37
C GLY A 286 -7.48 -14.94 -1.33
N GLN A 287 -7.17 -15.07 -0.03
CA GLN A 287 -8.16 -14.90 1.04
C GLN A 287 -8.68 -13.46 1.19
N LEU A 288 -7.97 -12.48 0.61
CA LEU A 288 -8.37 -11.06 0.57
C LEU A 288 -9.25 -10.74 -0.65
N ASP A 289 -9.33 -11.65 -1.64
CA ASP A 289 -10.14 -11.43 -2.83
C ASP A 289 -11.63 -11.25 -2.46
N GLY A 290 -12.27 -10.28 -3.10
CA GLY A 290 -13.64 -9.86 -2.78
C GLY A 290 -13.82 -9.12 -1.44
N LYS A 291 -12.78 -8.98 -0.61
CA LYS A 291 -12.83 -8.23 0.66
C LYS A 291 -12.02 -6.94 0.59
N ILE A 292 -10.88 -6.99 -0.08
CA ILE A 292 -9.93 -5.88 -0.21
C ILE A 292 -9.65 -5.67 -1.69
N TRP A 293 -10.03 -4.50 -2.21
CA TRP A 293 -10.03 -4.22 -3.65
C TRP A 293 -8.64 -4.38 -4.29
N TRP A 294 -7.58 -3.93 -3.61
CA TRP A 294 -6.22 -3.97 -4.16
C TRP A 294 -5.65 -5.39 -4.24
N ALA A 295 -6.24 -6.36 -3.55
CA ALA A 295 -5.85 -7.76 -3.58
C ALA A 295 -6.66 -8.58 -4.61
N SER A 296 -7.62 -7.96 -5.30
CA SER A 296 -8.54 -8.68 -6.17
C SER A 296 -7.78 -9.49 -7.22
N ASN A 297 -8.17 -10.76 -7.40
CA ASN A 297 -7.54 -11.73 -8.30
C ASN A 297 -6.01 -11.96 -8.10
N SER A 298 -5.37 -11.33 -7.11
CA SER A 298 -3.91 -11.29 -7.03
C SER A 298 -3.29 -12.63 -6.68
N GLY A 299 -3.88 -13.36 -5.74
CA GLY A 299 -3.43 -14.71 -5.38
C GLY A 299 -3.52 -15.69 -6.54
N ARG A 300 -4.64 -15.66 -7.27
CA ARG A 300 -4.89 -16.51 -8.44
C ARG A 300 -3.91 -16.19 -9.57
N ALA A 301 -3.78 -14.92 -9.94
CA ALA A 301 -2.86 -14.48 -10.98
C ALA A 301 -1.40 -14.86 -10.66
N LEU A 302 -0.97 -14.70 -9.40
CA LEU A 302 0.37 -15.10 -8.97
C LEU A 302 0.61 -16.60 -9.15
N VAL A 303 -0.32 -17.45 -8.71
CA VAL A 303 -0.14 -18.90 -8.82
C VAL A 303 -0.21 -19.36 -10.28
N THR A 304 -1.07 -18.74 -11.11
CA THR A 304 -1.08 -18.99 -12.56
C THR A 304 0.27 -18.64 -13.20
N ASP A 305 0.84 -17.49 -12.88
CA ASP A 305 2.14 -17.04 -13.39
C ASP A 305 3.27 -17.99 -12.96
N ILE A 306 3.31 -18.37 -11.67
CA ILE A 306 4.27 -19.36 -11.15
C ILE A 306 4.14 -20.69 -11.88
N LEU A 307 2.93 -21.20 -12.11
CA LEU A 307 2.71 -22.46 -12.82
C LEU A 307 3.15 -22.37 -14.30
N GLY A 308 2.98 -21.21 -14.94
CA GLY A 308 3.46 -20.95 -16.29
C GLY A 308 4.99 -21.01 -16.41
N VAL A 309 5.69 -20.37 -15.47
CA VAL A 309 7.16 -20.39 -15.40
C VAL A 309 7.69 -21.77 -14.97
N CYS A 310 7.00 -22.43 -14.04
CA CYS A 310 7.37 -23.73 -13.51
C CYS A 310 7.17 -24.90 -14.49
N GLY A 311 6.95 -24.70 -15.80
CA GLY A 311 6.56 -25.77 -16.74
C GLY A 311 7.25 -27.15 -16.57
N ARG A 312 8.53 -27.22 -16.16
CA ARG A 312 9.21 -28.47 -15.72
C ARG A 312 9.30 -28.70 -14.20
N GLY A 313 9.38 -27.64 -13.37
CA GLY A 313 9.46 -27.72 -11.90
C GLY A 313 8.11 -28.01 -11.20
N ALA A 314 6.98 -27.70 -11.84
CA ALA A 314 5.64 -28.08 -11.39
C ALA A 314 5.42 -29.60 -11.45
N VAL A 315 6.21 -30.32 -12.25
CA VAL A 315 6.23 -31.79 -12.28
C VAL A 315 6.98 -32.35 -11.06
N GLU A 316 8.03 -31.67 -10.58
CA GLU A 316 8.86 -32.14 -9.46
C GLU A 316 8.08 -32.24 -8.14
N TYR A 317 7.18 -31.30 -7.89
CA TYR A 317 6.35 -31.25 -6.67
C TYR A 317 4.84 -31.26 -6.99
N GLY A 318 4.43 -31.98 -8.05
CA GLY A 318 3.07 -31.94 -8.60
C GLY A 318 1.96 -32.10 -7.56
N ASP A 319 2.11 -33.05 -6.62
CA ASP A 319 1.13 -33.29 -5.55
C ASP A 319 1.05 -32.13 -4.55
N ALA A 320 2.17 -31.46 -4.29
CA ALA A 320 2.20 -30.30 -3.39
C ALA A 320 1.51 -29.06 -3.99
N TRP A 321 1.38 -29.00 -5.31
CA TRP A 321 0.63 -27.95 -6.01
C TRP A 321 -0.90 -28.17 -6.02
N VAL A 322 -1.39 -29.37 -5.66
CA VAL A 322 -2.83 -29.67 -5.65
C VAL A 322 -3.58 -28.77 -4.67
N TRP A 323 -3.03 -28.56 -3.47
CA TRP A 323 -3.66 -27.72 -2.45
C TRP A 323 -3.77 -26.25 -2.91
N PRO A 324 -2.69 -25.56 -3.34
CA PRO A 324 -2.82 -24.19 -3.84
C PRO A 324 -3.77 -24.02 -5.01
N LYS A 325 -3.76 -24.95 -5.98
CA LYS A 325 -4.66 -24.91 -7.14
C LYS A 325 -6.12 -25.01 -6.72
N ARG A 326 -6.45 -25.93 -5.81
CA ARG A 326 -7.80 -26.12 -5.31
C ARG A 326 -8.31 -24.90 -4.53
N GLU A 327 -7.52 -24.37 -3.60
CA GLU A 327 -7.91 -23.20 -2.81
C GLU A 327 -8.16 -21.96 -3.67
N LEU A 328 -7.43 -21.80 -4.77
CA LEU A 328 -7.56 -20.68 -5.71
C LEU A 328 -8.48 -20.96 -6.91
N ARG A 329 -9.06 -22.17 -6.99
CA ARG A 329 -9.94 -22.63 -8.07
C ARG A 329 -9.29 -22.52 -9.47
N LEU A 330 -8.06 -23.02 -9.57
CA LEU A 330 -7.22 -23.06 -10.78
C LEU A 330 -7.31 -24.37 -11.55
#